data_AF-A0A849QPM0-F1
#
_entry.id   AF-A0A849QPM0-F1
#
_cell.length_a   1.000
_cell.length_b   1.000
_cell.length_c   1.000
_cell.angle_alpha   90.00
_cell.angle_beta   90.00
_cell.angle_gamma   90.00
#
_symmetry.space_group_name_H-M   'P 1'
#
loop_
_entity.id
_entity.type
_entity.pdbx_description
1 polymer ?
#
loop_
_entity_poly.entity_id
_entity_poly.type
_entity_poly.pdbx_seq_one_letter_code
_entity_poly.pdbx_strand_id
1 'polypeptide(L)' 'MSNTRANEICDRIIGANLDISWSCSAHANTIDYKLANTLKTAGCHDIFIGAESGSQRILDFIGKSTTLAS' A
#
# COMPACT_ATOMS: atom_id res chain seq x y z
N MET A 1 -9.83 6.73 -6.79
CA MET A 1 -9.26 5.86 -7.84
C MET A 1 -8.33 4.88 -7.14
N SER A 2 -8.79 3.67 -6.82
CA SER A 2 -8.03 2.69 -6.03
C SER A 2 -6.82 2.20 -6.82
N ASN A 3 -5.63 2.28 -6.23
CA ASN A 3 -4.31 1.80 -6.70
C ASN A 3 -4.32 0.75 -7.85
N THR A 4 -4.59 1.20 -9.08
CA THR A 4 -4.76 0.31 -10.24
C THR A 4 -3.46 -0.46 -10.54
N ARG A 5 -2.32 0.22 -10.43
CA ARG A 5 -1.01 -0.36 -10.72
C ARG A 5 -0.61 -1.50 -9.78
N ALA A 6 -0.92 -1.41 -8.48
CA ALA A 6 -0.58 -2.47 -7.54
C ALA A 6 -1.37 -3.75 -7.84
N ASN A 7 -2.65 -3.60 -8.18
CA ASN A 7 -3.50 -4.72 -8.60
C ASN A 7 -3.00 -5.31 -9.92
N GLU A 8 -2.67 -4.49 -10.93
CA GLU A 8 -2.13 -4.98 -12.21
C GLU A 8 -0.83 -5.77 -12.06
N ILE A 9 0.07 -5.37 -11.14
CA ILE A 9 1.28 -6.12 -10.85
C ILE A 9 0.93 -7.47 -10.21
N CYS A 10 0.03 -7.48 -9.23
CA CYS A 10 -0.43 -8.71 -8.58
C CYS A 10 -1.10 -9.67 -9.58
N ASP A 11 -1.98 -9.16 -10.43
CA ASP A 11 -2.66 -9.92 -11.46
C ASP A 11 -1.67 -10.56 -12.44
N ARG A 12 -0.60 -9.85 -12.80
CA ARG A 12 0.47 -10.39 -13.65
C ARG A 12 1.30 -11.46 -12.94
N ILE A 13 1.61 -11.28 -11.65
CA ILE A 13 2.34 -12.29 -10.86
C ILE A 13 1.51 -13.58 -10.76
N ILE A 14 0.24 -13.44 -10.40
CA ILE A 14 -0.70 -14.56 -10.28
C ILE A 14 -0.92 -15.23 -11.64
N GLY A 15 -1.19 -14.44 -12.69
CA GLY A 15 -1.44 -14.94 -14.03
C GLY A 15 -0.23 -15.63 -14.68
N ALA A 16 0.98 -15.22 -14.31
CA ALA A 16 2.21 -15.88 -14.72
C ALA A 16 2.60 -17.07 -13.83
N ASN A 17 1.83 -17.37 -12.78
CA ASN A 17 2.07 -18.43 -11.80
C ASN A 17 3.52 -18.41 -11.26
N LEU A 18 4.00 -17.21 -10.92
CA LEU A 18 5.35 -17.05 -10.39
C LEU A 18 5.40 -17.48 -8.94
N ASP A 19 6.27 -18.44 -8.63
CA ASP A 19 6.57 -18.85 -7.26
C ASP A 19 7.61 -17.89 -6.66
N ILE A 20 7.16 -16.71 -6.25
CA ILE A 20 8.00 -15.65 -5.70
C ILE A 20 7.48 -15.14 -4.36
N SER A 21 8.40 -14.93 -3.43
CA SER A 21 8.15 -14.36 -2.12
C SER A 21 8.71 -12.93 -2.08
N TRP A 22 7.90 -11.97 -1.66
CA TRP A 22 8.32 -10.56 -1.61
C TRP A 22 7.65 -9.78 -0.48
N SER A 23 8.19 -8.60 -0.21
CA SER A 23 7.66 -7.65 0.77
C SER A 23 7.47 -6.29 0.12
N CYS A 24 6.55 -5.47 0.63
CA CYS A 24 6.39 -4.09 0.18
C CYS A 24 6.18 -3.10 1.31
N SER A 25 6.21 -1.81 0.99
CA SER A 25 5.81 -0.74 1.90
C SER A 25 4.54 -0.07 1.40
N ALA A 26 3.65 0.30 2.30
CA ALA A 26 2.43 1.03 1.99
C ALA A 26 2.19 2.15 3.00
N HIS A 27 1.53 3.22 2.55
CA HIS A 27 1.07 4.26 3.47
C HIS A 27 -0.23 3.81 4.15
N ALA A 28 -0.37 4.08 5.46
CA ALA A 28 -1.55 3.67 6.23
C ALA A 28 -2.90 4.09 5.60
N ASN A 29 -2.96 5.30 5.01
CA ASN A 29 -4.16 5.81 4.33
C ASN A 29 -4.45 5.16 2.96
N THR A 30 -3.52 4.38 2.41
CA THR A 30 -3.62 3.83 1.04
C THR A 30 -3.82 2.34 0.99
N ILE A 31 -3.63 1.65 2.12
CA ILE A 31 -3.82 0.21 2.24
C ILE A 31 -5.18 -0.09 2.87
N ASP A 32 -5.94 -0.94 2.20
CA ASP A 32 -7.20 -1.48 2.70
C ASP A 32 -7.15 -3.02 2.68
N TYR A 33 -8.20 -3.64 3.24
CA TYR A 33 -8.28 -5.10 3.32
C TYR A 33 -8.24 -5.78 1.94
N LYS A 34 -8.89 -5.18 0.94
CA LYS A 34 -8.97 -5.75 -0.41
C LYS A 34 -7.58 -5.78 -1.04
N LEU A 35 -6.85 -4.67 -0.98
CA LEU A 35 -5.49 -4.57 -1.48
C LEU A 35 -4.57 -5.53 -0.72
N ALA A 36 -4.65 -5.60 0.60
CA ALA A 36 -3.84 -6.54 1.39
C ALA A 36 -4.07 -8.01 0.98
N ASN A 37 -5.33 -8.38 0.72
CA ASN A 37 -5.67 -9.72 0.26
C ASN A 37 -5.11 -10.01 -1.15
N THR A 38 -5.18 -9.03 -2.07
CA THR A 38 -4.58 -9.15 -3.40
C THR A 38 -3.06 -9.33 -3.30
N LEU A 39 -2.38 -8.52 -2.48
CA LEU A 39 -0.93 -8.60 -2.26
C LEU A 39 -0.53 -9.98 -1.73
N LYS A 40 -1.26 -10.51 -0.74
CA LYS A 40 -1.02 -11.85 -0.17
C LYS A 40 -1.14 -12.95 -1.22
N THR A 41 -2.20 -12.89 -2.04
CA THR A 41 -2.43 -13.88 -3.11
C THR A 41 -1.30 -13.86 -4.13
N ALA A 42 -0.71 -12.70 -4.38
CA ALA A 42 0.43 -12.53 -5.28
C ALA A 42 1.80 -12.85 -4.65
N GLY A 43 1.86 -13.41 -3.43
CA GLY A 43 3.12 -13.83 -2.80
C GLY A 43 3.77 -12.77 -1.90
N CYS A 44 3.08 -11.68 -1.56
CA CYS A 44 3.57 -10.73 -0.58
C CYS A 44 3.41 -11.29 0.85
N HIS A 45 4.52 -11.47 1.57
CA HIS A 45 4.52 -12.03 2.93
C HIS A 45 4.57 -10.95 4.02
N ASP A 46 5.22 -9.81 3.75
CA ASP A 46 5.37 -8.71 4.70
C ASP A 46 5.00 -7.35 4.09
N ILE A 47 4.23 -6.56 4.83
CA ILE A 47 3.89 -5.19 4.46
C ILE A 47 4.36 -4.24 5.55
N PHE A 48 5.32 -3.39 5.21
CA PHE A 48 5.78 -2.31 6.08
C PHE A 48 4.84 -1.11 5.94
N ILE A 49 4.01 -0.89 6.96
CA ILE A 49 3.09 0.23 6.96
C ILE A 49 3.79 1.47 7.52
N GLY A 50 3.99 2.46 6.66
CA GLY A 50 4.37 3.80 7.08
C GLY A 50 3.15 4.53 7.64
N ALA A 51 3.16 4.80 8.94
CA ALA A 51 2.32 5.85 9.51
C ALA A 51 2.99 7.18 9.18
N GLU A 52 2.44 7.97 8.25
CA GLU A 52 2.81 9.38 8.27
C GLU A 52 2.36 9.94 9.61
N SER A 53 3.33 10.46 10.35
CA SER A 53 3.22 10.97 11.72
C SER A 53 1.82 11.47 12.05
N GLY A 54 1.20 10.81 13.04
CA GLY A 54 -0.16 11.06 13.55
C GLY A 54 -0.35 12.41 14.24
N SER A 55 -0.11 13.50 13.52
CA SER A 55 -0.63 14.82 13.82
C SER A 55 -0.66 15.63 12.53
N GLN A 56 -1.85 15.89 11.99
CA GLN A 56 -2.06 16.84 10.88
C GLN A 56 -1.28 18.15 11.15
N ARG A 57 -1.19 18.57 12.42
CA ARG A 57 -0.40 19.73 12.87
C ARG A 57 1.10 19.67 12.53
N ILE A 58 1.74 18.50 12.57
CA ILE A 58 3.17 18.36 12.23
C ILE A 58 3.35 18.35 10.71
N LEU A 59 2.44 17.71 9.98
CA LEU A 59 2.43 17.70 8.51
C LEU A 59 2.22 19.12 7.94
N ASP A 60 1.31 19.88 8.55
CA ASP A 60 1.07 21.29 8.24
C ASP A 60 2.29 22.17 8.60
N PHE A 61 2.98 21.88 9.70
CA PHE A 61 4.16 22.63 10.16
C PHE A 61 5.39 22.45 9.24
N ILE A 62 5.55 21.26 8.63
CA ILE A 62 6.66 20.97 7.71
C ILE A 62 6.35 21.31 6.24
N GLY A 63 5.18 21.88 5.94
CA GLY A 63 4.81 22.35 4.61
C GLY A 63 4.53 21.23 3.58
N LYS A 64 4.22 20.01 4.03
CA LYS A 64 3.78 18.92 3.14
C LYS A 64 2.26 18.97 3.00
N SER A 65 1.77 19.44 1.85
CA SER A 65 0.34 19.46 1.50
C SER A 65 -0.20 18.05 1.25
N THR A 66 -0.48 17.30 2.31
CA THR A 66 -1.27 16.07 2.20
C THR A 66 -2.34 16.09 3.29
N THR A 67 -3.58 16.30 2.85
CA THR A 67 -4.77 16.39 3.72
C THR A 67 -5.20 14.98 4.10
N LEU A 68 -5.29 14.69 5.40
CA LEU A 68 -5.91 13.47 5.90
C LEU A 68 -7.42 13.50 5.60
N ALA A 69 -7.94 12.46 4.95
CA ALA A 69 -9.38 12.32 4.72
C ALA A 69 -10.08 11.97 6.03
N SER A 70 -11.15 12.72 6.33
CA SER A 70 -12.10 12.55 7.42
C SER A 70 -12.81 11.20 7.42
#